data_AF-A0A3D3W1T4-F1
#
_entry.id   AF-A0A3D3W1T4-F1
#
_cell.length_a   1.000
_cell.length_b   1.000
_cell.length_c   1.000
_cell.angle_alpha   90.00
_cell.angle_beta   90.00
_cell.angle_gamma   90.00
#
_symmetry.space_group_name_H-M   'P 1'
#
loop_
_entity.id
_entity.type
_entity.pdbx_description
1 polymer ?
#
loop_
_entity_poly.entity_id
_entity_poly.type
_entity_poly.pdbx_seq_one_letter_code
_entity_poly.pdbx_strand_id
1 'polypeptide(L)'
;AAGSAAEQLPLNAELRPFEQKFRVLGRVPGSDEPRDYEVEYWGRYDATKRVELPFAYVLSEVPALVLQNLSQHGVRLERLREAVSVSVRVQRVTGIRRSATAFQKHQLVQLETESQPQIRELRAGSVIVRTAQPLGRLAAWLLEAESCDGLTTWNFFDAMLREGGEYPVLAIPEPVDLSVEAVAAGSGP
;
A
#
# COMPACT_ATOMS: atom_id res chain seq x y z
N ALA A 1 -6.02 21.44 22.92
CA ALA A 1 -4.98 21.22 21.90
C ALA A 1 -4.35 19.86 22.17
N ALA A 2 -4.90 18.82 21.55
CA ALA A 2 -4.25 17.53 21.46
C ALA A 2 -3.70 17.45 20.04
N GLY A 3 -2.39 17.44 19.88
CA GLY A 3 -1.78 17.12 18.60
C GLY A 3 -2.25 15.72 18.22
N SER A 4 -3.06 15.62 17.17
CA SER A 4 -3.44 14.36 16.56
C SER A 4 -2.15 13.62 16.22
N ALA A 5 -1.86 12.52 16.93
CA ALA A 5 -0.86 11.57 16.46
C ALA A 5 -1.21 11.25 15.01
N ALA A 6 -0.29 11.52 14.07
CA ALA A 6 -0.52 11.31 12.65
C ALA A 6 -1.10 9.89 12.46
N GLU A 7 -2.23 9.79 11.78
CA GLU A 7 -2.98 8.54 11.66
C GLU A 7 -2.15 7.54 10.83
N GLN A 8 -1.38 6.69 11.52
CA GLN A 8 -0.51 5.72 10.88
C GLN A 8 -1.32 4.57 10.28
N LEU A 9 -1.11 4.32 8.99
CA LEU A 9 -1.67 3.17 8.29
C LEU A 9 -0.75 1.96 8.51
N PRO A 10 -1.21 0.86 9.13
CA PRO A 10 -0.46 -0.39 9.07
C PRO A 10 -0.36 -0.82 7.61
N LEU A 11 0.78 -1.34 7.17
CA LEU A 11 0.98 -1.82 5.79
C LEU A 11 1.17 -3.33 5.73
N ASN A 12 1.61 -3.92 6.84
CA ASN A 12 1.82 -5.35 6.97
C ASN A 12 1.54 -5.75 8.42
N ALA A 13 1.15 -7.00 8.64
CA ALA A 13 0.85 -7.53 9.94
C ALA A 13 1.16 -9.02 10.03
N GLU A 14 1.49 -9.47 11.23
CA GLU A 14 1.65 -10.89 11.55
C GLU A 14 0.44 -11.38 12.35
N LEU A 15 -0.06 -12.55 11.97
CA LEU A 15 -1.09 -13.25 12.73
C LEU A 15 -0.47 -13.79 14.03
N ARG A 16 -1.09 -13.46 15.15
CA ARG A 16 -0.69 -13.89 16.50
C ARG A 16 -1.88 -14.48 17.23
N PRO A 17 -1.63 -15.43 18.16
CA PRO A 17 -2.67 -15.91 19.05
C PRO A 17 -3.03 -14.84 20.08
N PHE A 18 -4.28 -14.88 20.55
CA PHE A 18 -4.65 -14.18 21.77
C PHE A 18 -3.97 -14.84 22.97
N GLU A 19 -3.64 -14.05 24.00
CA GLU A 19 -2.98 -14.55 25.22
C GLU A 19 -3.87 -15.52 25.99
N GLN A 20 -5.18 -15.28 25.97
CA GLN A 20 -6.16 -16.17 26.58
C GLN A 20 -6.43 -17.38 25.67
N LYS A 21 -6.46 -18.58 26.27
CA LYS A 21 -6.96 -19.79 25.62
C LYS A 21 -8.48 -19.82 25.60
N PHE A 22 -9.03 -20.35 24.52
CA PHE A 22 -10.46 -20.48 24.32
C PHE A 22 -10.87 -21.94 24.44
N ARG A 23 -12.01 -22.18 25.06
CA ARG A 23 -12.61 -23.52 25.15
C ARG A 23 -13.62 -23.66 24.03
N VAL A 24 -13.37 -24.61 23.13
CA VAL A 24 -14.24 -24.91 21.99
C VAL A 24 -14.76 -26.34 22.09
N LEU A 25 -16.02 -26.53 21.74
CA LEU A 25 -16.63 -27.84 21.67
C LEU A 25 -16.17 -28.54 20.39
N GLY A 26 -15.47 -29.66 20.55
CA GLY A 26 -15.06 -30.55 19.47
C GLY A 26 -15.62 -31.95 19.67
N ARG A 27 -15.01 -32.92 18.97
CA ARG A 27 -15.33 -34.36 19.09
C ARG A 27 -14.06 -35.16 19.32
N VAL A 28 -14.19 -36.28 20.01
CA VAL A 28 -13.10 -37.25 20.16
C VAL A 28 -12.69 -37.76 18.76
N PRO A 29 -11.39 -37.75 18.38
CA PRO A 29 -10.97 -38.24 17.07
C PRO A 29 -11.47 -39.67 16.79
N GLY A 30 -12.21 -39.85 15.70
CA GLY A 30 -12.80 -41.14 15.32
C GLY A 30 -14.13 -41.49 16.01
N SER A 31 -14.75 -40.55 16.72
CA SER A 31 -16.04 -40.73 17.39
C SER A 31 -16.91 -39.46 17.26
N ASP A 32 -18.23 -39.61 17.42
CA ASP A 32 -19.17 -38.49 17.51
C ASP A 32 -19.32 -37.94 18.94
N GLU A 33 -18.64 -38.54 19.91
CA GLU A 33 -18.68 -38.12 21.30
C GLU A 33 -18.11 -36.70 21.48
N PRO A 34 -18.87 -35.76 22.08
CA PRO A 34 -18.44 -34.38 22.27
C PRO A 34 -17.33 -34.28 23.34
N ARG A 35 -16.33 -33.44 23.08
CA ARG A 35 -15.28 -33.12 24.05
C ARG A 35 -14.86 -31.66 23.92
N ASP A 36 -14.64 -31.00 25.05
CA ASP A 36 -14.08 -29.67 25.07
C ASP A 36 -12.57 -29.69 24.87
N TYR A 37 -12.08 -28.77 24.05
CA TYR A 37 -10.67 -28.54 23.80
C TYR A 37 -10.29 -27.11 24.17
N GLU A 38 -9.20 -26.96 24.90
CA GLU A 38 -8.53 -25.68 25.03
C GLU A 38 -7.64 -25.46 23.82
N VAL A 39 -7.90 -24.39 23.09
CA VAL A 39 -7.18 -24.04 21.87
C VAL A 39 -6.62 -22.63 21.97
N GLU A 40 -5.53 -22.40 21.26
CA GLU A 40 -5.09 -21.05 20.94
C GLU A 40 -5.99 -20.47 19.86
N TYR A 41 -6.51 -19.26 20.09
CA TYR A 41 -7.25 -18.55 19.05
C TYR A 41 -6.32 -17.62 18.30
N TRP A 42 -6.07 -17.92 17.03
CA TRP A 42 -5.27 -17.11 16.13
C TRP A 42 -6.18 -16.15 15.37
N GLY A 43 -6.18 -14.89 15.78
CA GLY A 43 -7.02 -13.85 15.16
C GLY A 43 -6.56 -12.42 15.45
N ARG A 44 -5.44 -12.25 16.16
CA ARG A 44 -4.84 -10.93 16.39
C ARG A 44 -3.85 -10.64 15.28
N TYR A 45 -3.92 -9.46 14.70
CA TYR A 45 -2.97 -9.01 13.68
C TYR A 45 -2.13 -7.86 14.25
N ASP A 46 -0.85 -8.14 14.49
CA ASP A 46 0.08 -7.16 15.03
C ASP A 46 0.81 -6.52 13.85
N ALA A 47 0.68 -5.20 13.69
CA ALA A 47 1.28 -4.49 12.56
C ALA A 47 2.81 -4.51 12.65
N THR A 48 3.46 -4.97 11.59
CA THR A 48 4.92 -5.05 11.47
C THR A 48 5.52 -3.89 10.68
N LYS A 49 4.69 -3.22 9.87
CA LYS A 49 5.07 -2.01 9.13
C LYS A 49 3.95 -0.99 9.23
N ARG A 50 4.32 0.28 9.37
CA ARG A 50 3.40 1.41 9.38
C ARG A 50 3.95 2.55 8.53
N VAL A 51 3.05 3.36 8.02
CA VAL A 51 3.39 4.60 7.31
C VAL A 51 2.47 5.72 7.76
N GLU A 52 3.00 6.94 7.79
CA GLU A 52 2.18 8.14 7.92
C GLU A 52 1.61 8.49 6.54
N LEU A 53 0.31 8.81 6.49
CA LEU A 53 -0.33 9.19 5.23
C LEU A 53 0.31 10.49 4.70
N PRO A 54 0.93 10.47 3.50
CA PRO A 54 1.46 11.69 2.91
C PRO A 54 0.32 12.59 2.45
N PHE A 55 0.58 13.88 2.20
CA PHE A 55 -0.37 14.76 1.54
C PHE A 55 -0.86 14.22 0.18
N ALA A 56 0.05 13.69 -0.63
CA ALA A 56 -0.28 13.09 -1.91
C ALA A 56 0.79 12.08 -2.39
N TYR A 57 0.39 11.18 -3.28
CA TYR A 57 1.31 10.36 -4.07
C TYR A 57 1.47 10.93 -5.49
N VAL A 58 2.62 10.69 -6.09
CA VAL A 58 2.96 11.14 -7.45
C VAL A 58 3.32 9.94 -8.32
N LEU A 59 2.66 9.85 -9.47
CA LEU A 59 2.79 8.79 -10.46
C LEU A 59 3.17 9.42 -11.81
N SER A 60 4.47 9.43 -12.13
CA SER A 60 4.98 10.08 -13.34
C SER A 60 5.09 9.14 -14.53
N GLU A 61 5.65 7.95 -14.33
CA GLU A 61 6.03 6.99 -15.39
C GLU A 61 5.54 5.58 -15.07
N VAL A 62 4.32 5.48 -14.53
CA VAL A 62 3.74 4.18 -14.16
C VAL A 62 2.98 3.55 -15.33
N PRO A 63 2.86 2.21 -15.38
CA PRO A 63 2.03 1.53 -16.37
C PRO A 63 0.58 2.03 -16.33
N ALA A 64 -0.06 2.13 -17.49
CA ALA A 64 -1.46 2.59 -17.58
C ALA A 64 -2.42 1.74 -16.73
N LEU A 65 -2.12 0.45 -16.55
CA LEU A 65 -2.88 -0.48 -15.73
C LEU A 65 -2.94 -0.05 -14.24
N VAL A 66 -1.91 0.61 -13.72
CA VAL A 66 -1.90 1.18 -12.36
C VAL A 66 -2.99 2.25 -12.22
N LEU A 67 -3.02 3.19 -13.16
CA LEU A 67 -4.01 4.28 -13.16
C LEU A 67 -5.43 3.75 -13.38
N GLN A 68 -5.58 2.74 -14.25
CA GLN A 68 -6.85 2.08 -14.49
C GLN A 68 -7.36 1.38 -13.22
N ASN A 69 -6.50 0.62 -12.52
CA ASN A 69 -6.87 -0.07 -11.30
C ASN A 69 -7.31 0.90 -10.19
N LEU A 70 -6.53 1.97 -9.96
CA LEU A 70 -6.90 3.02 -9.01
C LEU A 70 -8.27 3.62 -9.34
N SER A 71 -8.51 3.93 -10.62
CA SER A 71 -9.79 4.46 -11.09
C SER A 71 -10.95 3.47 -10.90
N GLN A 72 -10.73 2.17 -11.13
CA GLN A 72 -11.72 1.12 -10.91
C GLN A 72 -12.09 0.96 -9.43
N HIS A 73 -11.16 1.22 -8.52
CA HIS A 73 -11.44 1.32 -7.08
C HIS A 73 -12.15 2.63 -6.70
N GLY A 74 -12.33 3.58 -7.63
CA GLY A 74 -12.94 4.88 -7.38
C GLY A 74 -12.00 5.92 -6.79
N VAL A 75 -10.69 5.66 -6.76
CA VAL A 75 -9.69 6.64 -6.30
C VAL A 75 -9.67 7.81 -7.28
N ARG A 76 -9.83 9.04 -6.75
CA ARG A 76 -9.75 10.24 -7.58
C ARG A 76 -8.31 10.52 -7.94
N LEU A 77 -8.09 10.73 -9.24
CA LEU A 77 -6.81 11.05 -9.84
C LEU A 77 -6.84 12.48 -10.35
N GLU A 78 -5.76 13.22 -10.11
CA GLU A 78 -5.54 14.56 -10.63
C GLU A 78 -4.29 14.54 -11.53
N ARG A 79 -4.20 15.46 -12.48
CA ARG A 79 -3.05 15.63 -13.35
C ARG A 79 -2.41 16.99 -13.08
N LEU A 80 -1.11 16.97 -12.89
CA LEU A 80 -0.30 18.18 -12.71
C LEU A 80 -0.24 18.98 -14.02
N ARG A 81 -0.57 20.26 -13.97
CA ARG A 81 -0.63 21.14 -15.16
C ARG A 81 0.72 21.72 -15.55
N GLU A 82 1.56 22.01 -14.58
CA GLU A 82 2.87 22.63 -14.77
C GLU A 82 3.93 21.94 -13.92
N ALA A 83 5.18 21.98 -14.37
CA ALA A 83 6.25 21.39 -13.61
C ALA A 83 6.47 22.16 -12.30
N VAL A 84 6.73 21.44 -11.20
CA VAL A 84 6.99 22.06 -9.90
C VAL A 84 8.05 21.28 -9.13
N SER A 85 8.95 21.99 -8.47
CA SER A 85 9.93 21.40 -7.56
C SER A 85 9.38 21.36 -6.14
N VAL A 86 9.22 20.16 -5.59
CA VAL A 86 8.67 19.95 -4.24
C VAL A 86 9.51 18.94 -3.46
N SER A 87 9.41 19.01 -2.13
CA SER A 87 9.99 17.97 -1.26
C SER A 87 9.14 16.71 -1.33
N VAL A 88 9.77 15.60 -1.68
CA VAL A 88 9.15 14.28 -1.74
C VAL A 88 9.92 13.28 -0.88
N ARG A 89 9.23 12.25 -0.42
CA ARG A 89 9.83 11.02 0.07
C ARG A 89 10.09 10.10 -1.12
N VAL A 90 11.37 9.80 -1.35
CA VAL A 90 11.84 8.79 -2.30
C VAL A 90 12.13 7.50 -1.53
N GLN A 91 11.74 6.36 -2.09
CA GLN A 91 12.06 5.04 -1.54
C GLN A 91 13.09 4.33 -2.41
N ARG A 92 14.21 3.93 -1.82
CA ARG A 92 15.18 3.03 -2.45
C ARG A 92 14.85 1.60 -2.11
N VAL A 93 14.76 0.73 -3.10
CA VAL A 93 14.52 -0.70 -2.92
C VAL A 93 15.81 -1.35 -2.44
N THR A 94 15.79 -1.93 -1.24
CA THR A 94 16.93 -2.63 -0.64
C THR A 94 16.82 -4.15 -0.75
N GLY A 95 15.59 -4.67 -0.94
CA GLY A 95 15.38 -6.10 -1.15
C GLY A 95 14.09 -6.39 -1.93
N ILE A 96 14.11 -7.43 -2.76
CA ILE A 96 12.94 -7.94 -3.48
C ILE A 96 12.78 -9.44 -3.21
N ARG A 97 11.69 -9.82 -2.54
CA ARG A 97 11.32 -11.22 -2.32
C ARG A 97 10.10 -11.59 -3.16
N ARG A 98 10.14 -12.78 -3.76
CA ARG A 98 9.02 -13.35 -4.54
C ARG A 98 8.55 -14.66 -3.92
N SER A 99 7.25 -14.89 -3.93
CA SER A 99 6.69 -16.15 -3.43
C SER A 99 7.15 -17.34 -4.27
N ALA A 100 7.46 -18.46 -3.61
CA ALA A 100 7.89 -19.68 -4.31
C ALA A 100 6.77 -20.32 -5.14
N THR A 101 5.52 -20.12 -4.71
CA THR A 101 4.32 -20.58 -5.41
C THR A 101 3.49 -19.39 -5.87
N ALA A 102 2.82 -19.55 -7.01
CA ALA A 102 1.91 -18.53 -7.50
C ALA A 102 0.56 -18.59 -6.75
N PHE A 103 0.03 -17.43 -6.40
CA PHE A 103 -1.33 -17.26 -5.90
C PHE A 103 -2.16 -16.56 -6.97
N GLN A 104 -3.26 -17.19 -7.41
CA GLN A 104 -4.11 -16.64 -8.48
C GLN A 104 -3.33 -16.19 -9.74
N LYS A 105 -2.30 -16.95 -10.13
CA LYS A 105 -1.37 -16.66 -11.26
C LYS A 105 -0.36 -15.53 -11.02
N HIS A 106 -0.29 -14.97 -9.81
CA HIS A 106 0.70 -13.98 -9.41
C HIS A 106 1.81 -14.60 -8.57
N GLN A 107 3.07 -14.30 -8.88
CA GLN A 107 4.18 -14.53 -7.94
C GLN A 107 4.29 -13.30 -7.06
N LEU A 108 3.71 -13.37 -5.86
CA LEU A 108 3.55 -12.22 -4.98
C LEU A 108 4.91 -11.63 -4.63
N VAL A 109 5.02 -10.30 -4.73
CA VAL A 109 6.24 -9.55 -4.44
C VAL A 109 6.16 -8.90 -3.07
N GLN A 110 7.24 -8.99 -2.30
CA GLN A 110 7.45 -8.22 -1.07
C GLN A 110 8.72 -7.40 -1.23
N LEU A 111 8.61 -6.10 -1.02
CA LEU A 111 9.76 -5.19 -1.05
C LEU A 111 10.22 -4.86 0.36
N GLU A 112 11.49 -4.53 0.45
CA GLU A 112 12.09 -3.81 1.57
C GLU A 112 12.65 -2.51 1.01
N THR A 113 12.38 -1.39 1.70
CA THR A 113 12.79 -0.06 1.22
C THR A 113 13.34 0.84 2.31
N GLU A 114 14.22 1.74 1.91
CA GLU A 114 14.70 2.86 2.72
C GLU A 114 14.16 4.17 2.17
N SER A 115 13.61 5.01 3.04
CA SER A 115 13.01 6.30 2.67
C SER A 115 13.97 7.45 2.92
N GLN A 116 14.04 8.40 1.99
CA GLN A 116 14.78 9.64 2.16
C GLN A 116 14.00 10.84 1.60
N PRO A 117 14.00 12.00 2.29
CA PRO A 117 13.45 13.23 1.73
C PRO A 117 14.38 13.75 0.62
N GLN A 118 13.78 14.24 -0.45
CA GLN A 118 14.52 14.83 -1.56
C GLN A 118 13.67 15.87 -2.30
N ILE A 119 14.30 16.94 -2.77
CA ILE A 119 13.65 17.85 -3.72
C ILE A 119 13.64 17.18 -5.10
N ARG A 120 12.46 17.08 -5.70
CA ARG A 120 12.24 16.54 -7.04
C ARG A 120 11.42 17.52 -7.86
N GLU A 121 11.84 17.72 -9.11
CA GLU A 121 10.99 18.35 -10.11
C GLU A 121 9.96 17.32 -10.58
N LEU A 122 8.69 17.61 -10.33
CA LEU A 122 7.57 16.86 -10.86
C LEU A 122 7.21 17.45 -12.21
N ARG A 123 7.21 16.65 -13.26
CA ARG A 123 6.89 17.10 -14.61
C ARG A 123 5.40 17.36 -14.77
N ALA A 124 5.05 18.33 -15.61
CA ALA A 124 3.68 18.46 -16.10
C ALA A 124 3.18 17.13 -16.68
N GLY A 125 1.92 16.79 -16.41
CA GLY A 125 1.31 15.53 -16.80
C GLY A 125 1.44 14.39 -15.77
N SER A 126 2.28 14.52 -14.73
CA SER A 126 2.31 13.55 -13.63
C SER A 126 0.95 13.45 -12.95
N VAL A 127 0.56 12.23 -12.56
CA VAL A 127 -0.69 11.99 -11.85
C VAL A 127 -0.47 12.17 -10.35
N ILE A 128 -1.34 12.94 -9.73
CA ILE A 128 -1.36 13.23 -8.30
C ILE A 128 -2.54 12.48 -7.67
N VAL A 129 -2.28 11.77 -6.59
CA VAL A 129 -3.29 11.06 -5.79
C VAL A 129 -3.28 11.62 -4.39
N ARG A 130 -4.19 12.55 -4.09
CA ARG A 130 -4.32 13.13 -2.75
C ARG A 130 -4.83 12.09 -1.77
N THR A 131 -4.33 12.10 -0.55
CA THR A 131 -4.84 11.25 0.53
C THR A 131 -6.03 11.88 1.25
N ALA A 132 -6.23 13.20 1.13
CA ALA A 132 -7.39 13.94 1.63
C ALA A 132 -8.65 13.68 0.78
N GLN A 133 -9.04 12.41 0.66
CA GLN A 133 -10.26 11.95 0.01
C GLN A 133 -10.81 10.70 0.73
N PRO A 134 -12.10 10.32 0.54
CA PRO A 134 -12.69 9.19 1.25
C PRO A 134 -11.92 7.86 1.12
N LEU A 135 -11.26 7.65 -0.03
CA LEU A 135 -10.47 6.46 -0.31
C LEU A 135 -8.95 6.67 -0.13
N GLY A 136 -8.53 7.71 0.60
CA GLY A 136 -7.11 8.03 0.78
C GLY A 136 -6.30 6.92 1.44
N ARG A 137 -6.86 6.26 2.46
CA ARG A 137 -6.23 5.10 3.12
C ARG A 137 -6.08 3.91 2.17
N LEU A 138 -7.06 3.68 1.29
CA LEU A 138 -6.98 2.64 0.26
C LEU A 138 -5.91 3.00 -0.79
N ALA A 139 -5.87 4.25 -1.24
CA ALA A 139 -4.85 4.70 -2.17
C ALA A 139 -3.43 4.50 -1.60
N ALA A 140 -3.22 4.86 -0.33
CA ALA A 140 -1.98 4.58 0.37
C ALA A 140 -1.68 3.08 0.45
N TRP A 141 -2.66 2.27 0.85
CA TRP A 141 -2.50 0.81 0.91
C TRP A 141 -2.11 0.19 -0.45
N LEU A 142 -2.66 0.70 -1.55
CA LEU A 142 -2.36 0.25 -2.90
C LEU A 142 -0.99 0.73 -3.42
N LEU A 143 -0.57 1.93 -3.04
CA LEU A 143 0.60 2.61 -3.61
C LEU A 143 1.88 2.44 -2.80
N GLU A 144 1.80 2.16 -1.50
CA GLU A 144 2.98 1.98 -0.65
C GLU A 144 3.78 0.73 -1.02
N ALA A 145 5.11 0.89 -1.13
CA ALA A 145 6.02 -0.15 -1.62
C ALA A 145 5.99 -1.45 -0.79
N GLU A 146 5.83 -1.30 0.53
CA GLU A 146 5.92 -2.40 1.52
C GLU A 146 4.54 -2.84 2.03
N SER A 147 3.46 -2.46 1.32
CA SER A 147 2.12 -2.97 1.60
C SER A 147 2.04 -4.47 1.33
N CYS A 148 1.38 -5.23 2.21
CA CYS A 148 1.26 -6.68 2.09
C CYS A 148 0.25 -7.13 1.03
N ASP A 149 -0.59 -6.21 0.54
CA ASP A 149 -1.62 -6.47 -0.47
C ASP A 149 -1.78 -5.27 -1.42
N GLY A 150 -0.66 -4.62 -1.74
CA GLY A 150 -0.60 -3.44 -2.61
C GLY A 150 -0.36 -3.80 -4.09
N LEU A 151 -0.34 -2.80 -4.96
CA LEU A 151 -0.11 -3.00 -6.39
C LEU A 151 1.26 -3.62 -6.69
N THR A 152 2.25 -3.32 -5.85
CA THR A 152 3.55 -4.00 -5.86
C THR A 152 3.41 -5.49 -5.64
N THR A 153 2.66 -5.90 -4.60
CA THR A 153 2.43 -7.32 -4.28
C THR A 153 1.80 -8.07 -5.44
N TRP A 154 0.88 -7.41 -6.16
CA TRP A 154 0.17 -7.95 -7.32
C TRP A 154 0.86 -7.74 -8.67
N ASN A 155 2.18 -7.48 -8.67
CA ASN A 155 3.04 -7.40 -9.85
C ASN A 155 2.80 -6.22 -10.82
N PHE A 156 2.12 -5.15 -10.40
CA PHE A 156 1.86 -4.01 -11.29
C PHE A 156 3.12 -3.19 -11.62
N PHE A 157 4.16 -3.30 -10.79
CA PHE A 157 5.41 -2.54 -10.95
C PHE A 157 6.61 -3.39 -11.36
N ASP A 158 6.46 -4.71 -11.57
CA ASP A 158 7.58 -5.65 -11.73
C ASP A 158 8.65 -5.21 -12.75
N ALA A 159 8.23 -4.66 -13.89
CA ALA A 159 9.13 -4.19 -14.94
C ALA A 159 10.01 -2.99 -14.53
N MET A 160 9.63 -2.28 -13.46
CA MET A 160 10.33 -1.10 -12.93
C MET A 160 11.16 -1.42 -11.68
N LEU A 161 10.96 -2.59 -11.06
CA LEU A 161 11.58 -2.94 -9.78
C LEU A 161 12.98 -3.53 -9.97
N ARG A 162 13.96 -2.96 -9.27
CA ARG A 162 15.32 -3.49 -9.16
C ARG A 162 15.91 -3.15 -7.79
N GLU A 163 16.67 -4.08 -7.21
CA GLU A 163 17.43 -3.80 -5.99
C GLU A 163 18.43 -2.66 -6.24
N GLY A 164 18.57 -1.78 -5.24
CA GLY A 164 19.31 -0.53 -5.35
C GLY A 164 18.64 0.55 -6.21
N GLY A 165 17.50 0.27 -6.86
CA GLY A 165 16.71 1.23 -7.63
C GLY A 165 15.77 2.07 -6.78
N GLU A 166 15.16 3.09 -7.40
CA GLU A 166 14.08 3.86 -6.78
C GLU A 166 12.73 3.19 -7.07
N TYR A 167 11.86 3.14 -6.07
CA TYR A 167 10.46 2.74 -6.24
C TYR A 167 9.71 3.81 -7.06
N PRO A 168 8.86 3.42 -8.03
CA PRO A 168 8.31 4.37 -9.01
C PRO A 168 7.23 5.32 -8.48
N VAL A 169 6.79 5.17 -7.24
CA VAL A 169 5.82 6.07 -6.61
C VAL A 169 6.53 6.98 -5.61
N LEU A 170 6.37 8.29 -5.80
CA LEU A 170 6.84 9.29 -4.85
C LEU A 170 5.71 9.69 -3.92
N ALA A 171 6.04 10.17 -2.73
CA ALA A 171 5.06 10.74 -1.81
C ALA A 171 5.45 12.17 -1.45
N ILE A 172 4.51 13.10 -1.48
CA ILE A 172 4.66 14.46 -0.97
C ILE A 172 4.17 14.42 0.49
N PRO A 173 5.05 14.52 1.50
CA PRO A 173 4.63 14.35 2.90
C PRO A 173 3.76 15.51 3.39
N GLU A 174 4.16 16.74 3.07
CA GLU A 174 3.56 17.97 3.58
C GLU A 174 2.62 18.65 2.58
N PRO A 175 1.65 19.45 3.03
CA PRO A 175 0.81 20.24 2.15
C PRO A 175 1.60 21.15 1.22
N VAL A 176 1.24 21.13 -0.06
CA VAL A 176 1.81 22.01 -1.09
C VAL A 176 0.74 22.38 -2.12
N ASP A 177 0.80 23.62 -2.58
CA ASP A 177 -0.07 24.11 -3.64
C ASP A 177 0.38 23.53 -4.98
N LEU A 178 -0.51 22.76 -5.61
CA LEU A 178 -0.28 22.13 -6.91
C LEU A 178 -1.33 22.61 -7.89
N SER A 179 -0.88 23.12 -9.04
CA SER A 179 -1.77 23.42 -10.17
C SER A 179 -2.18 22.12 -10.86
N VAL A 180 -3.41 21.67 -10.62
CA VAL A 180 -3.90 20.36 -11.06
C VAL A 180 -5.26 20.44 -11.75
N GLU A 181 -5.59 19.39 -12.49
CA GLU A 181 -6.93 19.14 -13.03
C GLU A 181 -7.40 17.71 -12.77
N ALA A 182 -8.70 17.49 -12.67
CA ALA A 182 -9.23 16.15 -12.50
C ALA A 182 -8.97 15.30 -13.75
N VAL A 183 -8.49 14.07 -13.57
CA VAL A 183 -8.45 13.08 -14.64
C VAL A 183 -9.86 12.52 -14.77
N ALA A 184 -10.47 12.68 -15.95
CA ALA A 184 -11.77 12.08 -16.22
C ALA A 184 -11.68 10.57 -15.98
N ALA A 185 -12.64 10.00 -15.25
CA ALA A 185 -12.77 8.56 -15.15
C ALA A 185 -12.97 8.04 -16.58
N GLY A 186 -11.95 7.38 -17.12
CA GLY A 186 -12.05 6.78 -18.43
C GLY A 186 -13.22 5.80 -18.40
N SER A 187 -14.22 6.05 -19.25
CA SER A 187 -15.21 5.04 -19.61
C SER A 187 -14.45 3.84 -20.14
N GLY A 188 -14.23 2.84 -19.29
CA GLY A 188 -13.67 1.58 -19.74
C GLY A 188 -14.58 0.97 -20.82
N PRO A 189 -14.01 0.21 -21.77
CA PRO A 189 -14.82 -0.57 -22.70
C PRO A 189 -15.75 -1.55 -21.98
#